data_AF-A0A537GML6-F1
#
_entry.id   AF-A0A537GML6-F1
#
_cell.length_a   1.000
_cell.length_b   1.000
_cell.length_c   1.000
_cell.angle_alpha   90.00
_cell.angle_beta   90.00
_cell.angle_gamma   90.00
#
_symmetry.space_group_name_H-M   'P 1'
#
loop_
_entity.id
_entity.type
_entity.pdbx_description
1 polymer ?
#
loop_
_entity_poly.entity_id
_entity_poly.type
_entity_poly.pdbx_seq_one_letter_code
_entity_poly.pdbx_strand_id
1 'polypeptide(L)'
;MTLAQSITLSNLELTRFFIALVLLLFSAYAGSFLFDKLKLPRVIGEIFGGLLLGPTVFGYLFPASENWIFSAYPSEGQLLSLVSWFGLILLMFISGVEIHGTFNREDKRTAVAFLLGATILPFLIGIAVSRLYDFSPYAGPNSNPLSLSIIIGIAV
;
A
#
# COMPACT_ATOMS: atom_id res chain seq x y z
N MET A 1 -2.59 32.19 -22.73
CA MET A 1 -3.01 30.98 -23.49
C MET A 1 -1.80 30.05 -23.48
N THR A 2 -1.68 29.05 -22.58
CA THR A 2 -1.96 27.63 -22.87
C THR A 2 -1.93 26.76 -21.59
N LEU A 3 -2.40 27.25 -20.43
CA LEU A 3 -2.44 26.43 -19.19
C LEU A 3 -3.63 25.45 -19.13
N ALA A 4 -4.57 25.52 -20.08
CA ALA A 4 -5.78 24.69 -20.10
C ALA A 4 -5.68 23.47 -21.05
N GLN A 5 -4.52 23.23 -21.67
CA GLN A 5 -4.32 22.12 -22.62
C GLN A 5 -3.59 20.90 -22.04
N SER A 6 -3.21 20.92 -20.75
CA SER A 6 -2.33 19.89 -20.16
C SER A 6 -3.03 18.80 -19.33
N ILE A 7 -4.37 18.74 -19.33
CA ILE A 7 -5.13 17.65 -18.66
C ILE A 7 -6.28 17.17 -19.54
N THR A 8 -6.02 16.96 -20.83
CA THR A 8 -6.93 16.21 -21.69
C THR A 8 -6.29 14.86 -21.95
N LEU A 9 -6.69 13.85 -21.18
CA LEU A 9 -6.39 12.46 -21.53
C LEU A 9 -7.07 12.17 -22.86
N SER A 10 -6.31 11.66 -23.81
CA SER A 10 -6.85 11.12 -25.04
C SER A 10 -7.76 9.93 -24.75
N ASN A 11 -8.72 9.65 -25.63
CA ASN A 11 -9.62 8.50 -25.49
C ASN A 11 -8.84 7.17 -25.36
N LEU A 12 -7.66 7.10 -25.99
CA LEU A 12 -6.77 5.95 -25.91
C LEU A 12 -6.18 5.79 -24.49
N GLU A 13 -5.66 6.86 -23.90
CA GLU A 13 -5.11 6.86 -22.53
C GLU A 13 -6.19 6.52 -21.51
N LEU A 14 -7.40 7.08 -21.66
CA LEU A 14 -8.53 6.74 -20.80
C LEU A 14 -8.92 5.27 -20.90
N THR A 15 -8.92 4.72 -22.12
CA THR A 15 -9.22 3.30 -22.35
C THR A 15 -8.18 2.40 -21.67
N ARG A 16 -6.89 2.73 -21.79
CA ARG A 16 -5.80 1.99 -21.15
C ARG A 16 -5.90 2.03 -19.63
N PHE A 17 -6.18 3.20 -19.07
CA PHE A 17 -6.43 3.36 -17.64
C PHE A 17 -7.56 2.47 -17.13
N PHE A 18 -8.71 2.45 -17.81
CA PHE A 18 -9.81 1.58 -17.42
C PHE A 18 -9.48 0.10 -17.59
N ILE A 19 -8.72 -0.28 -18.61
CA ILE A 19 -8.23 -1.66 -18.77
C ILE A 19 -7.34 -2.04 -17.59
N ALA A 20 -6.36 -1.20 -17.22
CA ALA A 20 -5.48 -1.41 -16.08
C ALA A 20 -6.28 -1.57 -14.78
N LEU A 21 -7.27 -0.70 -14.56
CA LEU A 21 -8.13 -0.73 -13.39
C LEU A 21 -8.99 -2.01 -13.34
N VAL A 22 -9.59 -2.42 -14.47
CA VAL A 22 -10.34 -3.67 -14.56
C VAL A 22 -9.45 -4.87 -14.29
N LEU A 23 -8.23 -4.91 -14.84
CA LEU A 23 -7.29 -5.99 -14.61
C LEU A 23 -6.86 -6.07 -13.14
N LEU A 24 -6.57 -4.94 -12.49
CA LEU A 24 -6.25 -4.89 -11.07
C LEU A 24 -7.41 -5.40 -10.21
N LEU A 25 -8.63 -4.91 -10.45
CA LEU A 25 -9.82 -5.34 -9.71
C LEU A 25 -10.12 -6.83 -9.95
N PHE A 26 -9.98 -7.29 -11.20
CA PHE A 26 -10.18 -8.68 -11.55
C PHE A 26 -9.17 -9.59 -10.83
N SER A 27 -7.88 -9.22 -10.83
CA SER A 27 -6.85 -9.98 -10.14
C SER A 27 -7.04 -9.99 -8.64
N ALA A 28 -7.37 -8.83 -8.04
CA ALA A 28 -7.68 -8.75 -6.62
C ALA A 28 -8.87 -9.65 -6.26
N TYR A 29 -9.94 -9.63 -7.05
CA TYR A 29 -11.13 -10.45 -6.82
C TYR A 29 -10.85 -11.96 -7.03
N ALA A 30 -10.11 -12.32 -8.07
CA ALA A 30 -9.70 -13.69 -8.33
C ALA A 30 -8.81 -14.23 -7.20
N GLY A 31 -7.85 -13.43 -6.74
CA GLY A 31 -6.98 -13.76 -5.61
C GLY A 31 -7.76 -13.89 -4.30
N SER A 32 -8.66 -12.95 -4.02
CA SER A 32 -9.59 -12.99 -2.88
C SER A 32 -10.40 -14.29 -2.88
N PHE A 33 -10.99 -14.65 -4.02
CA PHE A 33 -11.76 -15.89 -4.17
C PHE A 33 -10.93 -17.16 -3.99
N LEU A 34 -9.70 -17.18 -4.52
CA LEU A 34 -8.80 -18.31 -4.36
C LEU A 34 -8.40 -18.50 -2.89
N PHE A 35 -8.05 -17.43 -2.19
CA PHE A 35 -7.65 -17.47 -0.78
C PHE A 35 -8.83 -17.79 0.14
N ASP A 36 -10.03 -17.30 -0.18
CA ASP A 36 -11.27 -17.66 0.53
C ASP A 36 -11.52 -19.17 0.47
N LYS A 37 -11.33 -19.80 -0.69
CA LYS A 37 -11.41 -21.26 -0.85
C LYS A 37 -10.37 -22.02 -0.01
N LEU A 38 -9.20 -21.42 0.21
CA LEU A 38 -8.14 -21.97 1.05
C LEU A 38 -8.36 -21.67 2.54
N LYS A 39 -9.48 -21.03 2.93
CA LYS A 39 -9.79 -20.56 4.29
C LYS A 39 -8.77 -19.54 4.82
N LEU A 40 -8.13 -18.80 3.93
CA LEU A 40 -7.26 -17.68 4.26
C LEU A 40 -8.05 -16.35 4.21
N PRO A 41 -7.64 -15.32 4.96
CA PRO A 41 -8.24 -13.99 4.86
C PRO A 41 -8.21 -13.45 3.43
N ARG A 42 -9.38 -13.01 2.94
CA ARG A 42 -9.58 -12.48 1.59
C ARG A 42 -8.60 -11.38 1.18
N VAL A 43 -8.32 -10.45 2.10
CA VAL A 43 -7.39 -9.33 1.90
C VAL A 43 -5.98 -9.82 1.51
N ILE A 44 -5.54 -10.96 2.02
CA ILE A 44 -4.23 -11.54 1.63
C ILE A 44 -4.25 -11.94 0.15
N GLY A 45 -5.37 -12.52 -0.31
CA GLY A 45 -5.56 -12.86 -1.72
C GLY A 45 -5.61 -11.63 -2.63
N GLU A 46 -6.20 -10.53 -2.17
CA GLU A 46 -6.25 -9.26 -2.92
C GLU A 46 -4.84 -8.67 -3.11
N ILE A 47 -4.07 -8.60 -2.01
CA ILE A 47 -2.67 -8.16 -2.04
C ILE A 47 -1.84 -9.07 -2.94
N PHE A 48 -2.04 -10.39 -2.84
CA PHE A 48 -1.36 -11.36 -3.68
C PHE A 48 -1.69 -11.19 -5.17
N GLY A 49 -2.97 -10.98 -5.52
CA GLY A 49 -3.38 -10.68 -6.89
C GLY A 49 -2.74 -9.41 -7.44
N GLY A 50 -2.64 -8.35 -6.62
CA GLY A 50 -1.90 -7.14 -6.95
C GLY A 50 -0.41 -7.38 -7.17
N LEU A 51 0.23 -8.18 -6.31
CA LEU A 51 1.64 -8.56 -6.44
C LEU A 51 1.91 -9.37 -7.71
N LEU A 52 0.99 -10.28 -8.06
CA LEU A 52 1.07 -11.10 -9.27
C LEU A 52 0.99 -10.25 -10.54
N LEU A 53 0.03 -9.33 -10.63
CA LEU A 53 -0.11 -8.43 -11.79
C LEU A 53 0.87 -7.26 -11.79
N GLY A 54 1.46 -6.94 -10.64
CA GLY A 54 2.41 -5.84 -10.51
C GLY A 54 3.79 -6.13 -11.11
N PRO A 55 4.72 -5.17 -10.99
CA PRO A 55 6.04 -5.26 -11.57
C PRO A 55 6.88 -6.41 -10.98
N THR A 56 6.57 -6.84 -9.76
CA THR A 56 7.33 -7.88 -9.04
C THR A 56 7.29 -9.23 -9.73
N VAL A 57 6.12 -9.66 -10.24
CA VAL A 57 5.97 -10.97 -10.89
C VAL A 57 5.67 -10.80 -12.37
N PHE A 58 4.59 -10.10 -12.72
CA PHE A 58 4.23 -9.90 -14.12
C PHE A 58 5.26 -9.02 -14.85
N GLY A 59 5.72 -7.93 -14.23
CA GLY A 59 6.78 -7.10 -14.84
C GLY A 59 8.13 -7.81 -14.97
N TYR A 60 8.45 -8.71 -14.04
CA TYR A 60 9.67 -9.52 -14.14
C TYR A 60 9.60 -10.54 -15.28
N LEU A 61 8.45 -11.21 -15.47
CA LEU A 61 8.28 -12.23 -16.51
C LEU A 61 7.98 -11.64 -17.89
N PHE A 62 7.18 -10.58 -17.96
CA PHE A 62 6.67 -9.95 -19.18
C PHE A 62 6.78 -8.42 -19.12
N PRO A 63 8.01 -7.86 -19.09
CA PRO A 63 8.22 -6.42 -18.90
C PRO A 63 7.56 -5.56 -19.99
N ALA A 64 7.56 -6.01 -21.25
CA ALA A 64 6.93 -5.26 -22.34
C ALA A 64 5.40 -5.18 -22.18
N SER A 65 4.77 -6.26 -21.71
CA SER A 65 3.32 -6.30 -21.49
C SER A 65 2.92 -5.51 -20.26
N GLU A 66 3.69 -5.59 -19.17
CA GLU A 66 3.46 -4.79 -17.96
C GLU A 66 3.54 -3.30 -18.27
N ASN A 67 4.59 -2.86 -18.97
CA ASN A 67 4.72 -1.45 -19.36
C ASN A 67 3.58 -0.99 -20.28
N TRP A 68 3.05 -1.87 -21.12
CA TRP A 68 1.92 -1.53 -21.99
C TRP A 68 0.59 -1.37 -21.22
N ILE A 69 0.45 -2.03 -20.07
CA ILE A 69 -0.78 -2.01 -19.26
C ILE A 69 -0.72 -0.93 -18.17
N PHE A 70 0.41 -0.80 -17.45
CA PHE A 70 0.50 0.01 -16.23
C PHE A 70 1.42 1.24 -16.36
N SER A 71 2.18 1.33 -17.46
CA SER A 71 3.10 2.45 -17.74
C SER A 71 2.96 2.96 -19.18
N ALA A 72 1.74 2.92 -19.71
CA ALA A 72 1.46 3.19 -21.11
C ALA A 72 1.56 4.68 -21.47
N TYR A 73 1.47 5.56 -20.47
CA TYR A 73 1.67 7.00 -20.57
C TYR A 73 2.16 7.59 -19.23
N PRO A 74 2.84 8.76 -19.23
CA PRO A 74 3.57 9.25 -18.04
C PRO A 74 2.73 9.50 -16.78
N SER A 75 1.44 9.81 -16.91
CA SER A 75 0.56 10.15 -15.78
C SER A 75 -0.30 8.96 -15.29
N GLU A 76 -0.16 7.77 -15.89
CA GLU A 76 -0.99 6.59 -15.55
C GLU A 76 -0.79 6.15 -14.10
N GLY A 77 0.46 5.96 -13.68
CA GLY A 77 0.78 5.59 -12.29
C GLY A 77 0.31 6.62 -11.27
N GLN A 78 0.30 7.91 -11.62
CA GLN A 78 -0.23 8.97 -10.75
C GLN A 78 -1.76 8.87 -10.64
N LEU A 79 -2.47 8.61 -11.73
CA LEU A 79 -3.93 8.40 -11.72
C LEU A 79 -4.32 7.17 -10.91
N LEU A 80 -3.61 6.04 -11.09
CA LEU A 80 -3.81 4.83 -10.28
C LEU A 80 -3.50 5.07 -8.79
N SER A 81 -2.48 5.88 -8.49
CA SER A 81 -2.16 6.27 -7.11
C SER A 81 -3.27 7.11 -6.48
N LEU A 82 -3.89 8.02 -7.25
CA LEU A 82 -5.05 8.78 -6.76
C LEU A 82 -6.20 7.83 -6.39
N VAL A 83 -6.55 6.88 -7.26
CA VAL A 83 -7.57 5.86 -6.96
C VAL A 83 -7.21 5.07 -5.70
N SER A 84 -5.94 4.71 -5.54
CA SER A 84 -5.44 3.97 -4.37
C SER A 84 -5.60 4.77 -3.08
N TRP A 85 -5.23 6.06 -3.09
CA TRP A 85 -5.43 6.95 -1.95
C TRP A 85 -6.90 7.13 -1.60
N PHE A 86 -7.77 7.29 -2.61
CA PHE A 86 -9.22 7.33 -2.38
C PHE A 86 -9.72 6.02 -1.76
N GLY A 87 -9.30 4.87 -2.28
CA GLY A 87 -9.65 3.56 -1.73
C GLY A 87 -9.19 3.39 -0.28
N LEU A 88 -7.96 3.79 0.05
CA LEU A 88 -7.42 3.73 1.41
C LEU A 88 -8.20 4.64 2.36
N ILE A 89 -8.49 5.88 1.95
CA ILE A 89 -9.26 6.83 2.77
C ILE A 89 -10.67 6.27 3.03
N LEU A 90 -11.33 5.73 2.00
CA LEU A 90 -12.64 5.11 2.14
C LEU A 90 -12.60 3.88 3.05
N LEU A 91 -11.58 3.03 2.93
CA LEU A 91 -11.37 1.88 3.80
C LEU A 91 -11.19 2.29 5.27
N MET A 92 -10.34 3.28 5.53
CA MET A 92 -10.11 3.83 6.88
C MET A 92 -11.37 4.50 7.43
N PHE A 93 -12.14 5.19 6.61
CA PHE A 93 -13.40 5.79 7.00
C PHE A 93 -14.43 4.72 7.42
N ILE A 94 -14.64 3.70 6.59
CA ILE A 94 -15.58 2.61 6.88
C ILE A 94 -15.15 1.85 8.13
N SER A 95 -13.86 1.51 8.24
CA SER A 95 -13.30 0.86 9.43
C SER A 95 -13.49 1.69 10.70
N GLY A 96 -13.32 3.02 10.62
CA GLY A 96 -13.56 3.93 11.73
C GLY A 96 -15.04 4.00 12.14
N VAL A 97 -15.97 3.97 11.19
CA VAL A 97 -17.42 3.97 11.45
C VAL A 97 -17.85 2.66 12.14
N GLU A 98 -17.29 1.51 11.73
CA GLU A 98 -17.57 0.21 12.34
C GLU A 98 -17.20 0.16 13.84
N ILE A 99 -16.15 0.88 14.23
CA ILE A 99 -15.65 0.95 15.61
C ILE A 99 -16.54 1.84 16.53
N HIS A 100 -17.36 2.73 15.97
CA HIS A 100 -18.07 3.77 16.75
C HIS A 100 -19.14 3.23 17.73
N GLY A 101 -19.58 1.98 17.58
CA GLY A 101 -20.68 1.39 18.37
C GLY A 101 -20.30 0.30 19.38
N THR A 102 -19.03 -0.12 19.47
CA THR A 102 -18.65 -1.40 20.11
C THR A 102 -17.91 -1.28 21.44
N PHE A 103 -17.57 -0.07 21.91
CA PHE A 103 -16.73 0.12 23.10
C PHE A 103 -17.50 0.65 24.32
N ASN A 104 -17.66 -0.19 25.35
CA ASN A 104 -18.06 0.28 26.68
C ASN A 104 -16.90 1.05 27.35
N ARG A 105 -17.21 1.81 28.40
CA ARG A 105 -16.22 2.63 29.14
C ARG A 105 -15.03 1.81 29.67
N GLU A 106 -15.26 0.54 29.97
CA GLU A 106 -14.24 -0.41 30.45
C GLU A 106 -13.31 -0.90 29.33
N ASP A 107 -13.82 -1.08 28.11
CA ASP A 107 -13.06 -1.55 26.96
C ASP A 107 -12.06 -0.51 26.44
N LYS A 108 -12.30 0.79 26.72
CA LYS A 108 -11.42 1.88 26.30
C LYS A 108 -10.00 1.75 26.88
N ARG A 109 -9.87 1.30 28.12
CA ARG A 109 -8.55 1.13 28.74
C ARG A 109 -7.76 0.01 28.06
N THR A 110 -8.44 -1.10 27.77
CA THR A 110 -7.85 -2.24 27.06
C THR A 110 -7.48 -1.86 25.64
N ALA A 111 -8.34 -1.12 24.93
CA ALA A 111 -8.05 -0.62 23.58
C ALA A 111 -6.84 0.32 23.56
N VAL A 112 -6.77 1.30 24.48
CA VAL A 112 -5.63 2.21 24.56
C VAL A 112 -4.35 1.45 24.93
N ALA A 113 -4.42 0.52 25.87
CA ALA A 113 -3.27 -0.31 26.22
C ALA A 113 -2.81 -1.17 25.03
N PHE A 114 -3.74 -1.73 24.27
CA PHE A 114 -3.44 -2.48 23.05
C PHE A 114 -2.82 -1.58 21.97
N LEU A 115 -3.38 -0.40 21.71
CA LEU A 115 -2.84 0.55 20.74
C LEU A 115 -1.42 1.00 21.10
N LEU A 116 -1.22 1.40 22.36
CA LEU A 116 0.10 1.80 22.85
C LEU A 116 1.08 0.62 22.85
N GLY A 117 0.64 -0.56 23.26
CA GLY A 117 1.47 -1.77 23.23
C GLY A 117 1.86 -2.17 21.80
N ALA A 118 0.90 -2.21 20.89
CA ALA A 118 1.10 -2.56 19.48
C ALA A 118 1.90 -1.51 18.70
N THR A 119 2.05 -0.28 19.20
CA THR A 119 2.82 0.78 18.53
C THR A 119 4.18 1.01 19.21
N ILE A 120 4.18 1.29 20.52
CA ILE A 120 5.40 1.66 21.26
C ILE A 120 6.36 0.47 21.34
N LEU A 121 5.85 -0.75 21.58
CA LEU A 121 6.69 -1.91 21.74
C LEU A 121 7.49 -2.25 20.47
N PRO A 122 6.88 -2.44 19.28
CA PRO A 122 7.64 -2.67 18.04
C PRO A 122 8.55 -1.50 17.68
N PHE A 123 8.11 -0.26 17.92
CA PHE A 123 8.94 0.92 17.67
C PHE A 123 10.23 0.93 18.52
N LEU A 124 10.12 0.64 19.82
CA LEU A 124 11.28 0.54 20.71
C LEU A 124 12.18 -0.65 20.34
N ILE A 125 11.61 -1.77 19.90
CA ILE A 125 12.38 -2.90 19.39
C ILE A 125 13.14 -2.50 18.12
N GLY A 126 12.53 -1.78 17.19
CA GLY A 126 13.20 -1.26 16.00
C GLY A 126 14.39 -0.35 16.34
N ILE A 127 14.23 0.57 17.29
CA ILE A 127 15.32 1.42 17.80
C ILE A 127 16.41 0.59 18.51
N ALA A 128 16.04 -0.46 19.25
CA ALA A 128 17.01 -1.33 19.89
C ALA A 128 17.84 -2.10 18.85
N VAL A 129 17.16 -2.68 17.85
CA VAL A 129 17.81 -3.40 16.73
C VAL A 129 18.73 -2.48 15.95
N SER A 130 18.34 -1.22 15.71
CA SER A 130 19.19 -0.25 15.00
C SER A 130 20.52 0.05 15.70
N ARG A 131 20.61 -0.21 17.01
CA ARG A 131 21.86 -0.08 17.79
C ARG A 131 22.63 -1.37 17.92
N LEU A 132 21.97 -2.52 17.80
CA LEU A 132 22.59 -3.84 17.95
C LEU A 132 23.21 -4.35 16.64
N TYR A 133 22.66 -3.95 15.49
CA TYR A 133 23.16 -4.33 14.17
C TYR A 133 23.73 -3.12 13.43
N ASP A 134 24.82 -3.33 12.69
CA ASP A 134 25.46 -2.27 11.93
C ASP A 134 24.72 -2.01 10.60
N PHE A 135 23.83 -1.02 10.64
CA PHE A 135 23.12 -0.51 9.47
C PHE A 135 23.89 0.61 8.74
N SER A 136 25.18 0.84 9.03
CA SER A 136 26.00 1.83 8.32
C SER A 136 26.01 1.69 6.79
N PRO A 137 25.88 0.50 6.17
CA PRO A 137 25.78 0.40 4.71
C PRO A 137 24.52 1.06 4.12
N TYR A 138 23.49 1.26 4.95
CA TYR A 138 22.21 1.87 4.57
C TYR A 138 22.09 3.32 5.03
N ALA A 139 23.16 3.90 5.57
CA ALA A 139 23.18 5.29 5.99
C ALA A 139 23.07 6.21 4.76
N GLY A 140 22.14 7.16 4.81
CA GLY A 140 21.96 8.15 3.75
C GLY A 140 23.17 9.11 3.63
N PRO A 141 23.14 10.05 2.66
CA PRO A 141 24.28 10.92 2.34
C PRO A 141 24.85 11.73 3.50
N ASN A 142 24.02 12.06 4.50
CA ASN A 142 24.40 12.81 5.69
C ASN A 142 24.88 11.92 6.86
N SER A 143 24.89 10.60 6.70
CA SER A 143 25.32 9.60 7.70
C SER A 143 24.75 9.83 9.12
N ASN A 144 23.49 10.29 9.21
CA ASN A 144 22.89 10.66 10.50
C ASN A 144 22.34 9.41 11.23
N PRO A 145 22.92 9.00 12.37
CA PRO A 145 22.52 7.79 13.08
C PRO A 145 21.13 7.90 13.73
N LEU A 146 20.69 9.11 14.07
CA LEU A 146 19.35 9.33 14.64
C LEU A 146 18.27 9.16 13.57
N SER A 147 18.48 9.72 12.38
CA SER A 147 17.56 9.54 11.25
C SER A 147 17.42 8.07 10.88
N LEU A 148 18.54 7.34 10.81
CA LEU A 148 18.56 5.91 10.54
C LEU A 148 17.79 5.12 11.61
N SER A 149 18.03 5.42 12.90
CA SER A 149 17.36 4.74 14.01
C SER A 149 15.84 4.99 14.03
N ILE A 150 15.39 6.20 13.69
CA ILE A 150 13.95 6.51 13.61
C ILE A 150 13.30 5.81 12.42
N ILE A 151 13.96 5.77 11.26
CA ILE A 151 13.47 5.04 10.08
C ILE A 151 13.30 3.55 10.41
N ILE A 152 14.30 2.93 11.03
CA ILE A 152 14.22 1.53 11.45
C ILE A 152 13.14 1.34 12.51
N GLY A 153 13.00 2.28 13.45
CA GLY A 153 11.94 2.26 14.46
C GLY A 153 10.53 2.23 13.86
N ILE A 154 10.28 3.00 12.79
CA ILE A 154 8.97 3.07 12.12
C ILE A 154 8.74 1.88 11.17
N ALA A 155 9.80 1.21 10.73
CA ALA A 155 9.72 0.10 9.78
C ALA A 155 9.25 -1.23 10.41
N VAL A 156 9.11 -1.30 11.74
CA VAL A 156 8.62 -2.48 12.51
C VAL A 156 7.13 -2.37 12.73
#